data_AF-A0A6I0DVV3-F1
#
_entry.id   AF-A0A6I0DVV3-F1
#
_cell.length_a   1.000
_cell.length_b   1.000
_cell.length_c   1.000
_cell.angle_alpha   90.00
_cell.angle_beta   90.00
_cell.angle_gamma   90.00
#
_symmetry.space_group_name_H-M   'P 1'
#
loop_
_entity.id
_entity.type
_entity.pdbx_description
1 polymer ?
#
loop_
_entity_poly.entity_id
_entity_poly.type
_entity_poly.pdbx_seq_one_letter_code
_entity_poly.pdbx_strand_id
1 'polypeptide(L)'
;MKVERAVGGFGSGRELYVFKVPGTESYLPGDINNDKRVDRNDLVSYMNYTGLRRGDADFEYVSRGDLNANGLIDAYDISAVAIQLNGGAGRQQADSLAGDLQLKPDKRSYAAGEEVRITVTGKNLRAVNALSFALAYNAQDYEYVGIETKALSGMENLTYDRLHSNGQKSLYPTFVNIGEQEAVTGSADLVVIRLKARRAVSYQLQATDRILVDKDMNIRFAKSATN
;
A
#
# COMPACT_ATOMS: atom_id res chain seq x y z
N MET A 1 12.42 -10.02 16.35
CA MET A 1 13.05 -9.65 17.63
C MET A 1 12.11 -8.70 18.35
N LYS A 2 11.71 -9.01 19.59
CA LYS A 2 10.82 -8.15 20.39
C LYS A 2 11.57 -7.77 21.66
N VAL A 3 11.79 -6.48 21.87
CA VAL A 3 12.35 -5.97 23.13
C VAL A 3 11.18 -5.59 24.02
N GLU A 4 10.91 -6.40 25.04
CA GLU A 4 9.72 -6.23 25.87
C GLU A 4 9.87 -5.15 26.95
N ARG A 5 11.10 -4.88 27.40
CA ARG A 5 11.41 -3.79 28.34
C ARG A 5 12.90 -3.44 28.29
N ALA A 6 13.21 -2.15 28.32
CA ALA A 6 14.56 -1.64 28.47
C ALA A 6 14.73 -0.97 29.85
N VAL A 7 15.91 -1.10 30.47
CA VAL A 7 16.19 -0.44 31.75
C VAL A 7 16.31 1.07 31.50
N GLY A 8 15.46 1.87 32.15
CA GLY A 8 15.44 3.32 31.98
C GLY A 8 14.90 3.82 30.62
N GLY A 9 14.28 2.95 29.82
CA GLY A 9 13.76 3.32 28.49
C GLY A 9 14.81 3.35 27.37
N PHE A 10 16.06 2.98 27.66
CA PHE A 10 17.15 2.94 26.67
C PHE A 10 17.63 1.50 26.45
N GLY A 11 17.58 1.04 25.20
CA GLY A 11 18.28 -0.17 24.77
C GLY A 11 19.63 0.22 24.16
N SER A 12 20.73 -0.29 24.68
CA SER A 12 22.05 -0.15 24.06
C SER A 12 22.61 -1.52 23.72
N GLY A 13 23.13 -1.67 22.51
CA GLY A 13 23.82 -2.86 22.02
C GLY A 13 25.03 -2.43 21.22
N ARG A 14 26.17 -3.10 21.42
CA ARG A 14 27.41 -2.78 20.68
C ARG A 14 27.44 -3.48 19.32
N GLU A 15 26.96 -4.72 19.26
CA GLU A 15 26.89 -5.52 18.04
C GLU A 15 25.68 -6.47 18.11
N LEU A 16 25.00 -6.65 16.98
CA LEU A 16 23.95 -7.66 16.81
C LEU A 16 24.45 -8.68 15.78
N TYR A 17 24.72 -9.90 16.24
CA TYR A 17 25.09 -11.00 15.36
C TYR A 17 23.83 -11.73 14.90
N VAL A 18 23.52 -11.63 13.61
CA VAL A 18 22.42 -12.37 12.98
C VAL A 18 22.99 -13.63 12.35
N PHE A 19 22.70 -14.78 12.97
CA PHE A 19 23.10 -16.08 12.45
C PHE A 19 21.93 -16.75 11.74
N LYS A 20 22.17 -17.28 10.53
CA LYS A 20 21.24 -18.22 9.90
C LYS A 20 21.46 -19.62 10.48
N VAL A 21 20.38 -20.39 10.62
CA VAL A 21 20.50 -21.79 11.03
C VAL A 21 21.20 -22.57 9.91
N PRO A 22 22.26 -23.34 10.20
CA PRO A 22 22.90 -24.16 9.19
C PRO A 22 21.90 -25.12 8.53
N GLY A 23 21.86 -25.14 7.20
CA GLY A 23 20.93 -25.97 6.43
C GLY A 23 19.57 -25.33 6.13
N THR A 24 19.27 -24.13 6.65
CA THR A 24 18.08 -23.38 6.22
C THR A 24 18.37 -22.53 4.99
N GLU A 25 17.37 -22.39 4.11
CA GLU A 25 17.46 -21.48 2.98
C GLU A 25 17.66 -20.04 3.44
N SER A 26 18.47 -19.28 2.68
CA SER A 26 18.61 -17.85 2.89
C SER A 26 17.35 -17.16 2.40
N TYR A 27 16.78 -16.28 3.22
CA TYR A 27 15.66 -15.42 2.82
C TYR A 27 16.19 -14.08 2.30
N LEU A 28 15.76 -13.69 1.10
CA LEU A 28 16.05 -12.40 0.49
C LEU A 28 14.76 -11.57 0.44
N PRO A 29 14.60 -10.50 1.25
CA PRO A 29 13.40 -9.68 1.21
C PRO A 29 13.16 -9.10 -0.19
N GLY A 30 11.94 -9.26 -0.71
CA GLY A 30 11.56 -8.85 -2.06
C GLY A 30 11.75 -9.92 -3.14
N ASP A 31 12.39 -11.06 -2.83
CA ASP A 31 12.48 -12.24 -3.72
C ASP A 31 11.25 -13.14 -3.49
N ILE A 32 10.13 -12.75 -4.09
CA ILE A 32 8.85 -13.44 -3.90
C ILE A 32 8.77 -14.73 -4.72
N ASN A 33 9.54 -14.83 -5.81
CA ASN A 33 9.56 -16.00 -6.70
C ASN A 33 10.61 -17.06 -6.29
N ASN A 34 11.48 -16.74 -5.31
CA ASN A 34 12.54 -17.59 -4.75
C ASN A 34 13.63 -17.99 -5.74
N ASP A 35 13.97 -17.11 -6.69
CA ASP A 35 15.04 -17.33 -7.66
C ASP A 35 16.42 -16.82 -7.17
N LYS A 36 16.46 -16.26 -5.96
CA LYS A 36 17.63 -15.70 -5.25
C LYS A 36 18.09 -14.37 -5.82
N ARG A 37 17.21 -13.65 -6.52
CA ARG A 37 17.43 -12.30 -7.03
C ARG A 37 16.22 -11.44 -6.65
N VAL A 38 16.45 -10.13 -6.62
CA VAL A 38 15.36 -9.16 -6.56
C VAL A 38 15.40 -8.42 -7.87
N ASP A 39 14.45 -8.73 -8.75
CA ASP A 39 14.40 -8.16 -10.08
C ASP A 39 12.96 -7.91 -10.57
N ARG A 40 12.81 -7.69 -11.88
CA ARG A 40 11.53 -7.35 -12.46
C ARG A 40 10.52 -8.51 -12.40
N ASN A 41 10.97 -9.76 -12.32
CA ASN A 41 10.10 -10.92 -12.17
C ASN A 41 9.43 -10.93 -10.80
N ASP A 42 10.12 -10.45 -9.77
CA ASP A 42 9.52 -10.23 -8.46
C ASP A 42 8.46 -9.14 -8.52
N LEU A 43 8.76 -8.01 -9.17
CA LEU A 43 7.78 -6.94 -9.34
C LEU A 43 6.52 -7.45 -10.06
N VAL A 44 6.67 -8.21 -11.14
CA VAL A 44 5.53 -8.82 -11.86
C VAL A 44 4.73 -9.74 -10.94
N SER A 45 5.41 -10.53 -10.12
CA SER A 45 4.74 -11.40 -9.14
C SER A 45 3.96 -10.57 -8.12
N TYR A 46 4.59 -9.56 -7.54
CA TYR A 46 3.96 -8.61 -6.63
C TYR A 46 2.72 -7.94 -7.25
N MET A 47 2.82 -7.46 -8.49
CA MET A 47 1.69 -6.84 -9.22
C MET A 47 0.48 -7.77 -9.30
N ASN A 48 0.69 -9.06 -9.59
CA ASN A 48 -0.39 -10.04 -9.67
C ASN A 48 -1.07 -10.30 -8.32
N TYR A 49 -0.35 -10.11 -7.23
CA TYR A 49 -0.81 -10.40 -5.88
C TYR A 49 -1.17 -9.16 -5.05
N THR A 50 -0.97 -7.94 -5.58
CA THR A 50 -1.35 -6.68 -4.92
C THR A 50 -2.78 -6.70 -4.42
N GLY A 51 -2.98 -6.57 -3.11
CA GLY A 51 -4.29 -6.61 -2.47
C GLY A 51 -4.73 -7.99 -1.99
N LEU A 52 -3.98 -9.07 -2.23
CA LEU A 52 -4.27 -10.37 -1.61
C LEU A 52 -4.08 -10.28 -0.10
N ARG A 53 -5.00 -10.91 0.64
CA ARG A 53 -5.04 -10.87 2.10
C ARG A 53 -5.01 -12.27 2.68
N ARG A 54 -4.45 -12.39 3.89
CA ARG A 54 -4.49 -13.62 4.67
C ARG A 54 -5.91 -14.19 4.74
N GLY A 55 -6.04 -15.46 4.38
CA GLY A 55 -7.32 -16.15 4.25
C GLY A 55 -7.83 -16.25 2.81
N ASP A 56 -7.25 -15.52 1.86
CA ASP A 56 -7.45 -15.80 0.44
C ASP A 56 -6.71 -17.09 0.04
N ALA A 57 -7.29 -17.85 -0.88
CA ALA A 57 -6.79 -19.16 -1.30
C ALA A 57 -5.31 -19.14 -1.72
N ASP A 58 -4.88 -18.09 -2.43
CA ASP A 58 -3.51 -17.96 -2.95
C ASP A 58 -2.55 -17.26 -1.98
N PHE A 59 -3.03 -16.75 -0.84
CA PHE A 59 -2.20 -15.94 0.06
C PHE A 59 -1.02 -16.73 0.63
N GLU A 60 -1.23 -17.98 1.05
CA GLU A 60 -0.15 -18.78 1.66
C GLU A 60 1.02 -19.01 0.70
N TYR A 61 0.74 -19.15 -0.61
CA TYR A 61 1.77 -19.31 -1.64
C TYR A 61 2.69 -18.09 -1.75
N VAL A 62 2.13 -16.90 -1.50
CA VAL A 62 2.79 -15.59 -1.67
C VAL A 62 3.09 -14.90 -0.34
N SER A 63 2.83 -15.56 0.77
CA SER A 63 2.96 -15.01 2.14
C SER A 63 4.38 -14.53 2.45
N ARG A 64 5.40 -15.12 1.82
CA ARG A 64 6.79 -14.63 1.90
C ARG A 64 6.95 -13.21 1.34
N GLY A 65 6.05 -12.80 0.47
CA GLY A 65 6.02 -11.47 -0.13
C GLY A 65 5.46 -10.41 0.80
N ASP A 66 4.71 -10.77 1.84
CA ASP A 66 4.22 -9.86 2.90
C ASP A 66 5.38 -9.59 3.88
N LEU A 67 6.19 -8.59 3.56
CA LEU A 67 7.45 -8.29 4.22
C LEU A 67 7.25 -7.65 5.60
N ASN A 68 6.16 -6.90 5.78
CA ASN A 68 5.81 -6.28 7.06
C ASN A 68 4.90 -7.17 7.93
N ALA A 69 4.50 -8.35 7.42
CA ALA A 69 3.69 -9.36 8.08
C ALA A 69 2.29 -8.87 8.52
N ASN A 70 1.72 -7.87 7.84
CA ASN A 70 0.41 -7.32 8.17
C ASN A 70 -0.76 -8.14 7.59
N GLY A 71 -0.46 -9.17 6.81
CA GLY A 71 -1.44 -10.04 6.17
C GLY A 71 -2.02 -9.49 4.87
N LEU A 72 -1.37 -8.53 4.23
CA LEU A 72 -1.81 -7.90 2.97
C LEU A 72 -0.60 -7.62 2.09
N ILE A 73 -0.63 -8.04 0.82
CA ILE A 73 0.35 -7.57 -0.16
C ILE A 73 0.02 -6.12 -0.54
N ASP A 74 0.81 -5.17 -0.05
CA ASP A 74 0.53 -3.74 -0.15
C ASP A 74 1.70 -2.92 -0.73
N ALA A 75 1.59 -1.59 -0.73
CA ALA A 75 2.62 -0.71 -1.28
C ALA A 75 3.99 -0.88 -0.61
N TYR A 76 4.05 -1.28 0.67
CA TYR A 76 5.32 -1.51 1.35
C TYR A 76 6.06 -2.68 0.73
N ASP A 77 5.37 -3.80 0.54
CA ASP A 77 5.98 -5.02 0.01
C ASP A 77 6.49 -4.82 -1.42
N ILE A 78 5.68 -4.16 -2.24
CA ILE A 78 6.01 -3.85 -3.64
C ILE A 78 7.18 -2.84 -3.69
N SER A 79 7.20 -1.86 -2.79
CA SER A 79 8.25 -0.84 -2.73
C SER A 79 9.63 -1.46 -2.47
N ALA A 80 9.72 -2.56 -1.71
CA ALA A 80 10.99 -3.23 -1.43
C ALA A 80 11.71 -3.72 -2.68
N VAL A 81 10.95 -4.11 -3.72
CA VAL A 81 11.49 -4.47 -5.03
C VAL A 81 11.65 -3.21 -5.88
N ALA A 82 10.62 -2.36 -5.92
CA ALA A 82 10.58 -1.21 -6.82
C ALA A 82 11.76 -0.25 -6.64
N ILE A 83 12.22 -0.02 -5.41
CA ILE A 83 13.38 0.85 -5.11
C ILE A 83 14.72 0.25 -5.54
N GLN A 84 14.79 -1.03 -5.90
CA GLN A 84 16.02 -1.68 -6.37
C GLN A 84 16.10 -1.69 -7.91
N LEU A 85 14.99 -1.44 -8.60
CA LEU A 85 14.90 -1.49 -10.05
C LEU A 85 15.42 -0.20 -10.70
N ASN A 86 15.70 -0.28 -12.00
CA ASN A 86 16.09 0.87 -12.84
C ASN A 86 17.28 1.69 -12.30
N GLY A 87 18.29 1.02 -11.73
CA GLY A 87 19.46 1.68 -11.13
C GLY A 87 19.31 2.02 -9.65
N GLY A 88 18.15 1.69 -9.07
CA GLY A 88 17.81 1.90 -7.67
C GLY A 88 17.28 3.31 -7.42
N ALA A 89 16.49 3.44 -6.36
CA ALA A 89 16.12 4.73 -5.79
C ALA A 89 17.30 5.27 -4.98
N GLY A 90 17.64 6.53 -5.21
CA GLY A 90 18.58 7.26 -4.37
C GLY A 90 18.03 7.38 -2.95
N ARG A 91 18.94 7.49 -1.98
CA ARG A 91 18.54 7.78 -0.59
C ARG A 91 17.81 9.10 -0.50
N GLN A 92 16.78 9.14 0.32
CA GLN A 92 16.05 10.37 0.63
C GLN A 92 17.01 11.36 1.34
N GLN A 93 16.88 12.67 1.06
CA GLN A 93 17.40 13.67 2.01
C GLN A 93 16.63 13.58 3.34
N ALA A 94 17.15 14.18 4.40
CA ALA A 94 16.69 14.05 5.81
C ALA A 94 15.25 14.51 6.13
N ASP A 95 14.34 14.53 5.15
CA ASP A 95 12.91 14.72 5.35
C ASP A 95 12.25 13.44 5.85
N SER A 96 11.71 13.49 7.06
CA SER A 96 10.95 12.38 7.63
C SER A 96 9.62 12.15 6.89
N LEU A 97 9.32 10.89 6.59
CA LEU A 97 8.03 10.46 6.04
C LEU A 97 6.87 10.98 6.88
N ALA A 98 5.96 11.72 6.24
CA ALA A 98 4.84 12.35 6.92
C ALA A 98 3.61 12.47 6.01
N GLY A 99 2.48 12.79 6.65
CA GLY A 99 1.23 13.12 6.00
C GLY A 99 0.10 12.13 6.29
N ASP A 100 -1.09 12.46 5.79
CA ASP A 100 -2.32 11.70 6.00
C ASP A 100 -3.16 11.64 4.72
N LEU A 101 -4.10 10.70 4.66
CA LEU A 101 -5.00 10.50 3.53
C LEU A 101 -6.43 10.83 3.93
N GLN A 102 -7.12 11.59 3.08
CA GLN A 102 -8.52 11.95 3.25
C GLN A 102 -9.33 11.52 2.04
N LEU A 103 -10.48 10.89 2.27
CA LEU A 103 -11.43 10.50 1.23
C LEU A 103 -12.67 11.37 1.38
N LYS A 104 -13.08 12.02 0.28
CA LYS A 104 -14.26 12.89 0.26
C LYS A 104 -15.14 12.55 -0.95
N PRO A 105 -16.38 12.08 -0.74
CA PRO A 105 -17.32 11.92 -1.84
C PRO A 105 -17.86 13.29 -2.29
N ASP A 106 -18.29 13.39 -3.55
CA ASP A 106 -18.93 14.61 -4.07
C ASP A 106 -20.21 14.97 -3.29
N LYS A 107 -20.99 13.96 -2.91
CA LYS A 107 -22.20 14.07 -2.09
C LYS A 107 -22.38 12.88 -1.16
N ARG A 108 -23.34 12.98 -0.24
CA ARG A 108 -23.61 11.94 0.78
C ARG A 108 -24.64 10.88 0.36
N SER A 109 -25.54 11.18 -0.57
CA SER A 109 -26.59 10.27 -0.99
C SER A 109 -26.65 10.19 -2.51
N TYR A 110 -26.83 8.97 -3.02
CA TYR A 110 -26.83 8.66 -4.43
C TYR A 110 -28.06 7.84 -4.79
N ALA A 111 -28.65 8.11 -5.95
CA ALA A 111 -29.68 7.29 -6.57
C ALA A 111 -29.06 6.11 -7.34
N ALA A 112 -29.88 5.10 -7.65
CA ALA A 112 -29.45 4.00 -8.49
C ALA A 112 -28.98 4.51 -9.87
N GLY A 113 -27.84 4.02 -10.33
CA GLY A 113 -27.21 4.38 -11.60
C GLY A 113 -26.31 5.61 -11.55
N GLU A 114 -26.33 6.40 -10.47
CA GLU A 114 -25.46 7.58 -10.34
C GLU A 114 -23.98 7.21 -10.16
N GLU A 115 -23.10 8.05 -10.70
CA GLU A 115 -21.66 7.98 -10.44
C GLU A 115 -21.37 8.51 -9.03
N VAL A 116 -20.62 7.72 -8.27
CA VAL A 116 -20.07 8.08 -6.96
C VAL A 116 -18.59 8.39 -7.18
N ARG A 117 -18.25 9.67 -7.13
CA ARG A 117 -16.87 10.15 -7.22
C ARG A 117 -16.33 10.41 -5.82
N ILE A 118 -15.16 9.85 -5.52
CA ILE A 118 -14.49 9.98 -4.24
C ILE A 118 -13.10 10.56 -4.51
N THR A 119 -12.89 11.82 -4.14
CA THR A 119 -11.58 12.46 -4.21
C THR A 119 -10.74 12.00 -3.03
N VAL A 120 -9.55 11.50 -3.32
CA VAL A 120 -8.54 11.14 -2.33
C VAL A 120 -7.50 12.25 -2.29
N THR A 121 -7.36 12.90 -1.15
CA THR A 121 -6.44 14.02 -0.94
C THR A 121 -5.33 13.60 0.02
N GLY A 122 -4.09 13.89 -0.34
CA GLY A 122 -2.94 13.82 0.55
C GLY A 122 -2.81 15.13 1.33
N LYS A 123 -2.63 15.05 2.64
CA LYS A 123 -2.44 16.20 3.52
C LYS A 123 -1.04 16.19 4.10
N ASN A 124 -0.30 17.27 3.88
CA ASN A 124 1.07 17.45 4.39
C ASN A 124 1.97 16.25 4.12
N LEU A 125 1.84 15.66 2.92
CA LEU A 125 2.68 14.54 2.50
C LEU A 125 4.14 15.00 2.49
N ARG A 126 5.03 14.12 2.89
CA ARG A 126 6.48 14.34 2.82
C ARG A 126 7.13 13.02 2.51
N ALA A 127 8.02 13.01 1.54
CA ALA A 127 8.81 11.83 1.20
C ALA A 127 8.00 10.59 0.75
N VAL A 128 6.78 10.76 0.21
CA VAL A 128 5.94 9.62 -0.15
C VAL A 128 6.37 9.04 -1.51
N ASN A 129 7.05 7.89 -1.47
CA ASN A 129 7.49 7.15 -2.66
C ASN A 129 6.48 6.09 -3.11
N ALA A 130 5.68 5.59 -2.16
CA ALA A 130 4.58 4.69 -2.43
C ALA A 130 3.45 4.88 -1.42
N LEU A 131 2.22 4.52 -1.81
CA LEU A 131 1.07 4.50 -0.92
C LEU A 131 0.06 3.44 -1.32
N SER A 132 -0.67 2.92 -0.33
CA SER A 132 -1.85 2.10 -0.58
C SER A 132 -2.88 2.21 0.53
N PHE A 133 -4.10 1.80 0.24
CA PHE A 133 -5.17 1.61 1.22
C PHE A 133 -6.20 0.62 0.71
N ALA A 134 -7.02 0.09 1.62
CA ALA A 134 -8.15 -0.77 1.30
C ALA A 134 -9.47 -0.01 1.46
N LEU A 135 -10.33 -0.10 0.45
CA LEU A 135 -11.70 0.44 0.46
C LEU A 135 -12.68 -0.71 0.27
N ALA A 136 -13.07 -1.33 1.38
CA ALA A 136 -14.10 -2.36 1.39
C ALA A 136 -15.46 -1.75 1.02
N TYR A 137 -16.21 -2.41 0.15
CA TYR A 137 -17.54 -2.00 -0.25
C TYR A 137 -18.44 -3.21 -0.50
N ASN A 138 -19.76 -2.99 -0.48
CA ASN A 138 -20.72 -4.04 -0.83
C ASN A 138 -20.99 -4.03 -2.34
N ALA A 139 -20.77 -5.16 -3.01
CA ALA A 139 -20.98 -5.30 -4.45
C ALA A 139 -22.46 -5.15 -4.88
N GLN A 140 -23.41 -5.24 -3.94
CA GLN A 140 -24.83 -4.93 -4.17
C GLN A 140 -25.11 -3.43 -4.16
N ASP A 141 -24.27 -2.65 -3.48
CA ASP A 141 -24.40 -1.20 -3.34
C ASP A 141 -23.63 -0.46 -4.43
N TYR A 142 -22.42 -0.94 -4.74
CA TYR A 142 -21.50 -0.27 -5.64
C TYR A 142 -20.89 -1.21 -6.68
N GLU A 143 -20.48 -0.62 -7.79
CA GLU A 143 -19.66 -1.22 -8.84
C GLU A 143 -18.45 -0.32 -9.07
N TYR A 144 -17.24 -0.89 -9.07
CA TYR A 144 -16.04 -0.12 -9.40
C TYR A 144 -16.03 0.19 -10.90
N VAL A 145 -15.85 1.47 -11.24
CA VAL A 145 -15.83 1.96 -12.63
C VAL A 145 -14.40 2.27 -13.07
N GLY A 146 -13.60 2.84 -12.18
CA GLY A 146 -12.22 3.20 -12.49
C GLY A 146 -11.61 4.16 -11.48
N ILE A 147 -10.35 4.53 -11.73
CA ILE A 147 -9.61 5.49 -10.93
C ILE A 147 -8.90 6.47 -11.87
N GLU A 148 -9.01 7.76 -11.55
CA GLU A 148 -8.36 8.83 -12.31
C GLU A 148 -7.18 9.36 -11.50
N THR A 149 -5.98 9.31 -12.07
CA THR A 149 -4.75 9.79 -11.42
C THR A 149 -4.61 11.30 -11.50
N LYS A 150 -4.17 11.93 -10.41
CA LYS A 150 -3.82 13.36 -10.32
C LYS A 150 -2.35 13.51 -9.94
N ALA A 151 -2.04 13.86 -8.70
CA ALA A 151 -0.66 14.02 -8.24
C ALA A 151 0.16 12.70 -8.22
N LEU A 152 -0.47 11.55 -8.47
CA LEU A 152 0.19 10.24 -8.57
C LEU A 152 0.40 9.76 -10.02
N SER A 153 0.21 10.60 -11.03
CA SER A 153 0.27 10.18 -12.45
C SER A 153 1.62 9.62 -12.91
N GLY A 154 2.71 9.95 -12.20
CA GLY A 154 4.05 9.39 -12.46
C GLY A 154 4.30 8.01 -11.83
N MET A 155 3.46 7.61 -10.87
CA MET A 155 3.59 6.33 -10.19
C MET A 155 2.97 5.19 -10.99
N GLU A 156 3.50 3.98 -10.82
CA GLU A 156 2.83 2.78 -11.33
C GLU A 156 1.51 2.58 -10.58
N ASN A 157 0.41 2.46 -11.31
CA ASN A 157 -0.92 2.27 -10.75
C ASN A 157 -1.26 0.79 -10.66
N LEU A 158 -1.19 0.24 -9.45
CA LEU A 158 -1.47 -1.15 -9.14
C LEU A 158 -2.81 -1.29 -8.41
N THR A 159 -3.81 -0.51 -8.83
CA THR A 159 -5.15 -0.58 -8.25
C THR A 159 -5.87 -1.85 -8.69
N TYR A 160 -6.22 -2.71 -7.74
CA TYR A 160 -7.02 -3.91 -7.99
C TYR A 160 -8.34 -3.91 -7.22
N ASP A 161 -9.40 -4.35 -7.89
CA ASP A 161 -10.72 -4.57 -7.30
C ASP A 161 -10.94 -6.07 -7.02
N ARG A 162 -10.73 -6.49 -5.77
CA ARG A 162 -10.68 -7.91 -5.39
C ARG A 162 -11.95 -8.39 -4.72
N LEU A 163 -12.35 -9.62 -5.06
CA LEU A 163 -13.31 -10.41 -4.30
C LEU A 163 -12.50 -11.44 -3.48
N HIS A 164 -12.54 -11.30 -2.16
CA HIS A 164 -11.83 -12.19 -1.24
C HIS A 164 -12.58 -13.51 -1.04
N SER A 165 -11.86 -14.53 -0.57
CA SER A 165 -12.45 -15.86 -0.31
C SER A 165 -13.55 -15.84 0.75
N ASN A 166 -13.56 -14.82 1.62
CA ASN A 166 -14.64 -14.60 2.60
C ASN A 166 -15.87 -13.85 2.04
N GLY A 167 -15.88 -13.55 0.74
CA GLY A 167 -16.96 -12.82 0.07
C GLY A 167 -16.88 -11.30 0.15
N GLN A 168 -15.91 -10.73 0.86
CA GLN A 168 -15.71 -9.28 0.92
C GLN A 168 -15.21 -8.76 -0.43
N LYS A 169 -15.83 -7.68 -0.94
CA LYS A 169 -15.34 -6.93 -2.08
C LYS A 169 -14.55 -5.71 -1.60
N SER A 170 -13.33 -5.53 -2.10
CA SER A 170 -12.44 -4.46 -1.67
C SER A 170 -11.63 -3.92 -2.83
N LEU A 171 -11.57 -2.58 -2.94
CA LEU A 171 -10.66 -1.90 -3.84
C LEU A 171 -9.34 -1.62 -3.11
N TYR A 172 -8.21 -1.83 -3.80
CA TYR A 172 -6.86 -1.60 -3.28
C TYR A 172 -6.11 -0.57 -4.12
N PRO A 173 -6.41 0.74 -4.02
CA PRO A 173 -5.59 1.74 -4.68
C PRO A 173 -4.16 1.66 -4.15
N THR A 174 -3.22 1.36 -5.04
CA THR A 174 -1.81 1.12 -4.71
C THR A 174 -0.95 1.81 -5.77
N PHE A 175 -0.08 2.71 -5.34
CA PHE A 175 0.75 3.53 -6.21
C PHE A 175 2.20 3.46 -5.74
N VAL A 176 3.11 3.14 -6.66
CA VAL A 176 4.51 2.88 -6.34
C VAL A 176 5.42 3.51 -7.41
N ASN A 177 6.40 4.29 -6.98
CA ASN A 177 7.50 4.73 -7.85
C ASN A 177 8.44 3.54 -8.15
N ILE A 178 8.82 3.34 -9.41
CA ILE A 178 9.80 2.31 -9.81
C ILE A 178 11.16 2.94 -10.10
N GLY A 179 12.18 2.52 -9.33
CA GLY A 179 13.52 3.11 -9.36
C GLY A 179 13.54 4.55 -8.87
N GLU A 180 14.46 5.35 -9.41
CA GLU A 180 14.58 6.75 -9.05
C GLU A 180 13.48 7.61 -9.70
N GLN A 181 12.56 8.11 -8.87
CA GLN A 181 11.53 9.08 -9.23
C GLN A 181 11.31 10.09 -8.09
N GLU A 182 10.67 11.22 -8.38
CA GLU A 182 10.34 12.19 -7.34
C GLU A 182 9.31 11.62 -6.36
N ALA A 183 9.58 11.79 -5.06
CA ALA A 183 8.64 11.45 -4.01
C ALA A 183 7.58 12.56 -3.87
N VAL A 184 6.33 12.17 -3.63
CA VAL A 184 5.21 13.10 -3.47
C VAL A 184 5.34 13.85 -2.15
N THR A 185 5.27 15.18 -2.24
CA THR A 185 5.36 16.10 -1.10
C THR A 185 4.30 17.20 -1.25
N GLY A 186 3.80 17.70 -0.12
CA GLY A 186 2.78 18.75 -0.06
C GLY A 186 1.36 18.23 0.15
N SER A 187 0.37 19.10 -0.06
CA SER A 187 -1.04 18.73 -0.01
C SER A 187 -1.65 18.85 -1.40
N ALA A 188 -2.26 17.77 -1.90
CA ALA A 188 -2.84 17.72 -3.24
C ALA A 188 -3.92 16.65 -3.35
N ASP A 189 -4.79 16.80 -4.34
CA ASP A 189 -5.65 15.71 -4.78
C ASP A 189 -4.79 14.68 -5.51
N LEU A 190 -4.85 13.44 -5.03
CA LEU A 190 -3.99 12.34 -5.47
C LEU A 190 -4.65 11.55 -6.60
N VAL A 191 -5.92 11.18 -6.39
CA VAL A 191 -6.73 10.39 -7.31
C VAL A 191 -8.21 10.68 -7.11
N VAL A 192 -9.02 10.34 -8.10
CA VAL A 192 -10.49 10.27 -7.97
C VAL A 192 -10.93 8.84 -8.26
N ILE A 193 -11.48 8.17 -7.24
CA ILE A 193 -12.12 6.85 -7.40
C ILE A 193 -13.53 7.06 -7.94
N ARG A 194 -13.90 6.26 -8.95
CA ARG A 194 -15.22 6.27 -9.55
C ARG A 194 -15.90 4.94 -9.29
N LEU A 195 -17.03 4.99 -8.61
CA LEU A 195 -17.95 3.87 -8.44
C LEU A 195 -19.28 4.21 -9.11
N LYS A 196 -20.10 3.21 -9.40
CA LYS A 196 -21.50 3.36 -9.79
C LYS A 196 -22.37 2.82 -8.68
N ALA A 197 -23.35 3.61 -8.22
CA ALA A 197 -24.34 3.14 -7.28
C ALA A 197 -25.30 2.16 -7.99
N ARG A 198 -25.40 0.91 -7.52
CA ARG A 198 -26.33 -0.08 -8.09
C ARG A 198 -27.76 0.10 -7.57
N ARG A 199 -27.91 0.72 -6.40
CA ARG A 199 -29.18 1.10 -5.79
C ARG A 199 -29.06 2.45 -5.08
N ALA A 200 -30.14 2.95 -4.50
CA ALA A 200 -30.05 4.12 -3.66
C ALA A 200 -29.18 3.83 -2.43
N VAL A 201 -28.15 4.66 -2.19
CA VAL A 201 -27.13 4.45 -1.15
C VAL A 201 -26.76 5.77 -0.48
N SER A 202 -26.52 5.72 0.83
CA SER A 202 -25.79 6.79 1.52
C SER A 202 -24.32 6.38 1.65
N TYR A 203 -23.42 7.29 1.26
CA TYR A 203 -21.99 7.07 1.33
C TYR A 203 -21.53 6.89 2.78
N GLN A 204 -20.94 5.73 3.06
CA GLN A 204 -20.36 5.38 4.36
C GLN A 204 -19.02 4.64 4.21
N LEU A 205 -18.43 4.63 3.00
CA LEU A 205 -17.19 3.92 2.76
C LEU A 205 -16.02 4.58 3.52
N GLN A 206 -15.20 3.74 4.15
CA GLN A 206 -14.05 4.16 4.93
C GLN A 206 -12.80 3.44 4.43
N ALA A 207 -11.71 4.21 4.26
CA ALA A 207 -10.41 3.63 3.96
C ALA A 207 -9.80 3.00 5.22
N THR A 208 -9.27 1.80 5.04
CA THR A 208 -8.50 1.03 6.02
C THR A 208 -7.11 0.76 5.45
N ASP A 209 -6.19 0.26 6.29
CA ASP A 209 -4.84 -0.16 5.84
C ASP A 209 -4.08 0.93 5.05
N ARG A 210 -4.27 2.17 5.49
CA ARG A 210 -3.66 3.35 4.85
C ARG A 210 -2.19 3.40 5.19
N ILE A 211 -1.34 3.15 4.21
CA ILE A 211 0.10 3.22 4.37
C ILE A 211 0.71 4.22 3.40
N LEU A 212 1.71 4.92 3.90
CA LEU A 212 2.66 5.71 3.12
C LEU A 212 4.04 5.09 3.34
N VAL A 213 4.87 5.09 2.30
CA VAL A 213 6.20 4.49 2.32
C VAL A 213 7.18 5.45 1.63
N ASP A 214 8.36 5.65 2.20
CA ASP A 214 9.44 6.42 1.58
C ASP A 214 10.49 5.53 0.91
N LYS A 215 11.51 6.15 0.30
CA LYS A 215 12.59 5.41 -0.40
C LYS A 215 13.49 4.61 0.55
N ASP A 216 13.51 4.96 1.83
CA ASP A 216 14.29 4.27 2.86
C ASP A 216 13.48 3.15 3.54
N MET A 217 12.31 2.80 2.99
CA MET A 217 11.40 1.78 3.51
C MET A 217 10.90 2.08 4.92
N ASN A 218 10.82 3.36 5.32
CA ASN A 218 10.03 3.73 6.47
C ASN A 218 8.54 3.64 6.11
N ILE A 219 7.73 3.21 7.08
CA ILE A 219 6.28 3.08 6.92
C ILE A 219 5.56 4.03 7.86
N ARG A 220 4.51 4.67 7.35
CA ARG A 220 3.58 5.47 8.15
C ARG A 220 2.16 5.00 7.91
N PHE A 221 1.48 4.64 9.00
CA PHE A 221 0.04 4.40 9.00
C PHE A 221 -0.70 5.74 8.98
N ALA A 222 -1.16 6.14 7.80
CA ALA A 222 -1.86 7.41 7.62
C ALA A 222 -3.23 7.38 8.30
N LYS A 223 -3.55 8.45 9.02
CA LYS A 223 -4.85 8.60 9.67
C LYS A 223 -5.87 9.15 8.68
N SER A 224 -7.14 9.08 9.07
CA SER A 224 -8.15 9.94 8.47
C SER A 224 -7.87 11.35 8.92
N ALA A 225 -7.48 12.24 8.02
CA ALA A 225 -7.37 13.64 8.36
C ALA A 225 -8.75 14.15 8.83
N THR A 226 -8.84 14.57 10.08
CA THR A 226 -9.97 15.35 10.59
C THR A 226 -9.86 16.76 10.02
N ASN A 227 -10.97 17.27 9.48
CA ASN A 227 -11.06 18.69 9.09
C ASN A 227 -10.81 19.60 10.29
#